data_AF-A0A7E6DU13-F1
#
_entry.id   AF-A0A7E6DU13-F1
#
_cell.length_a   1.000
_cell.length_b   1.000
_cell.length_c   1.000
_cell.angle_alpha   90.00
_cell.angle_beta   90.00
_cell.angle_gamma   90.00
#
_symmetry.space_group_name_H-M   'P 1'
#
loop_
_entity.id
_entity.type
_entity.pdbx_description
1 polymer ?
#
loop_
_entity_poly.entity_id
_entity_poly.type
_entity_poly.pdbx_seq_one_letter_code
_entity_poly.pdbx_strand_id
1 'polypeptide(L)'
;MEAELRGSFIELRKALFRLNVKDASLLSTAQALLRWHDAHQFCSRSGQPTKKNVAGSKRVCPSNKIIYYPQMAPVVITLVSDGTRCLLARQSSFPKGMYSALAGFCDIGETLEEAVRREVAEEVGLEVERLHYSASQHWPFPNSSLMIACHAAVSPGQTEIQVNLRELEAAAWFSHDEVVMALKRNDPYTKQQNGTFPFWLPPKLAIAHQLIKEWVEKPTCPSLPA
;
A
#
# COMPACT_ATOMS: atom_id res chain seq x y z
N MET A 1 -12.89 -9.59 -30.39
CA MET A 1 -13.04 -9.20 -28.96
C MET A 1 -12.98 -7.69 -28.74
N GLU A 2 -11.85 -6.97 -28.90
CA GLU A 2 -11.81 -5.50 -28.67
C GLU A 2 -12.77 -4.71 -29.57
N ALA A 3 -12.75 -5.01 -30.88
CA ALA A 3 -13.65 -4.39 -31.86
C ALA A 3 -15.13 -4.71 -31.60
N GLU A 4 -15.43 -5.90 -31.05
CA GLU A 4 -16.79 -6.33 -30.72
C GLU A 4 -17.30 -5.66 -29.44
N LEU A 5 -16.43 -5.51 -28.44
CA LEU A 5 -16.72 -4.85 -27.17
C LEU A 5 -16.60 -3.32 -27.23
N ARG A 6 -16.15 -2.77 -28.37
CA ARG A 6 -15.83 -1.34 -28.56
C ARG A 6 -14.93 -0.80 -27.45
N GLY A 7 -13.91 -1.58 -27.08
CA GLY A 7 -13.02 -1.28 -25.95
C GLY A 7 -11.55 -1.58 -26.26
N SER A 8 -10.67 -1.32 -25.28
CA SER A 8 -9.25 -1.68 -25.34
C SER A 8 -8.83 -2.40 -24.06
N PHE A 9 -7.91 -3.34 -24.19
CA PHE A 9 -7.25 -3.96 -23.05
C PHE A 9 -6.29 -2.98 -22.39
N ILE A 10 -6.38 -2.90 -21.07
CA ILE A 10 -5.48 -2.11 -20.24
C ILE A 10 -5.00 -2.95 -19.06
N GLU A 11 -3.84 -2.61 -18.51
CA GLU A 11 -3.31 -3.22 -17.30
C GLU A 11 -4.32 -3.15 -16.15
N LEU A 12 -4.60 -4.29 -15.49
CA LEU A 12 -5.64 -4.38 -14.46
C LEU A 12 -5.36 -3.42 -13.29
N ARG A 13 -4.09 -3.19 -12.94
CA ARG A 13 -3.69 -2.21 -11.91
C ARG A 13 -4.16 -0.80 -12.28
N LYS A 14 -4.03 -0.40 -13.55
CA LYS A 14 -4.52 0.89 -14.03
C LYS A 14 -6.05 0.91 -14.08
N ALA A 15 -6.66 -0.21 -14.45
CA ALA A 15 -8.11 -0.35 -14.50
C ALA A 15 -8.77 -0.22 -13.13
N LEU A 16 -8.18 -0.79 -12.05
CA LEU A 16 -8.75 -0.72 -10.70
C LEU A 16 -9.03 0.71 -10.26
N PHE A 17 -8.21 1.68 -10.68
CA PHE A 17 -8.40 3.09 -10.34
C PHE A 17 -9.51 3.82 -11.11
N ARG A 18 -10.10 3.17 -12.11
CA ARG A 18 -11.22 3.70 -12.91
C ARG A 18 -12.56 3.07 -12.56
N LEU A 19 -12.55 2.02 -11.74
CA LEU A 19 -13.73 1.26 -11.39
C LEU A 19 -14.40 1.81 -10.13
N ASN A 20 -15.70 1.51 -9.99
CA ASN A 20 -16.36 1.71 -8.69
C ASN A 20 -15.83 0.69 -7.68
N VAL A 21 -16.07 0.95 -6.39
CA VAL A 21 -15.56 0.13 -5.27
C VAL A 21 -16.00 -1.33 -5.37
N LYS A 22 -17.24 -1.58 -5.81
CA LYS A 22 -17.82 -2.93 -5.90
C LYS A 22 -17.10 -3.76 -6.97
N ASP A 23 -16.93 -3.21 -8.16
CA ASP A 23 -16.29 -3.90 -9.28
C ASP A 23 -14.79 -4.06 -9.04
N ALA A 24 -14.14 -3.05 -8.44
CA ALA A 24 -12.74 -3.13 -8.05
C ALA A 24 -12.47 -4.27 -7.06
N SER A 25 -13.34 -4.47 -6.06
CA SER A 25 -13.23 -5.56 -5.09
C SER A 25 -13.39 -6.95 -5.72
N LEU A 26 -14.39 -7.11 -6.60
CA LEU A 26 -14.64 -8.36 -7.32
C LEU A 26 -13.46 -8.74 -8.22
N LEU A 27 -12.94 -7.79 -9.01
CA LEU A 27 -11.80 -8.04 -9.88
C LEU A 27 -10.50 -8.27 -9.10
N SER A 28 -10.29 -7.60 -7.97
CA SER A 28 -9.14 -7.85 -7.09
C SER A 28 -9.14 -9.28 -6.57
N THR A 29 -10.31 -9.75 -6.13
CA THR A 29 -10.51 -11.14 -5.67
C THR A 29 -10.26 -12.13 -6.79
N ALA A 30 -10.87 -11.92 -7.97
CA ALA A 30 -10.70 -12.79 -9.12
C ALA A 30 -9.23 -12.87 -9.57
N GLN A 31 -8.56 -11.73 -9.69
CA GLN A 31 -7.15 -11.66 -10.07
C GLN A 31 -6.26 -12.41 -9.08
N ALA A 32 -6.42 -12.17 -7.78
CA ALA A 32 -5.61 -12.83 -6.77
C ALA A 32 -5.81 -14.35 -6.78
N LEU A 33 -7.06 -14.81 -6.91
CA LEU A 33 -7.37 -16.24 -6.95
C LEU A 33 -6.83 -16.93 -8.22
N LEU A 34 -7.00 -16.30 -9.38
CA LEU A 34 -6.50 -16.81 -10.65
C LEU A 34 -4.96 -16.92 -10.64
N ARG A 35 -4.27 -15.87 -10.16
CA ARG A 35 -2.81 -15.88 -10.04
C ARG A 35 -2.31 -16.89 -9.02
N TRP A 36 -2.99 -17.01 -7.88
CA TRP A 36 -2.64 -18.03 -6.90
C TRP A 36 -2.75 -19.44 -7.50
N HIS A 37 -3.85 -19.73 -8.21
CA HIS A 37 -4.03 -21.00 -8.88
C HIS A 37 -2.98 -21.29 -9.94
N ASP A 38 -2.53 -20.27 -10.67
CA ASP A 38 -1.48 -20.38 -11.68
C ASP A 38 -0.13 -20.72 -11.03
N ALA A 39 0.22 -20.05 -9.93
CA ALA A 39 1.47 -20.29 -9.20
C ALA A 39 1.50 -21.60 -8.38
N HIS A 40 0.34 -22.20 -8.05
CA HIS A 40 0.25 -23.36 -7.14
C HIS A 40 -0.22 -24.64 -7.83
N GLN A 41 0.18 -24.85 -9.09
CA GLN A 41 -0.22 -26.03 -9.87
C GLN A 41 0.37 -27.35 -9.33
N PHE A 42 1.53 -27.30 -8.66
CA PHE A 42 2.25 -28.45 -8.15
C PHE A 42 2.46 -28.38 -6.63
N CYS A 43 2.57 -29.53 -5.99
CA CYS A 43 2.81 -29.63 -4.55
C CYS A 43 4.28 -29.36 -4.24
N SER A 44 4.54 -28.34 -3.40
CA SER A 44 5.89 -27.98 -2.97
C SER A 44 6.65 -29.10 -2.24
N ARG A 45 5.95 -30.10 -1.68
CA ARG A 45 6.58 -31.24 -0.99
C ARG A 45 6.88 -32.43 -1.90
N SER A 46 6.00 -32.73 -2.86
CA SER A 46 6.08 -33.98 -3.64
C SER A 46 6.31 -33.77 -5.15
N GLY A 47 6.22 -32.53 -5.64
CA GLY A 47 6.29 -32.21 -7.07
C GLY A 47 5.06 -32.63 -7.89
N GLN A 48 4.08 -33.30 -7.28
CA GLN A 48 2.89 -33.81 -7.99
C GLN A 48 1.83 -32.72 -8.22
N PRO A 49 1.02 -32.79 -9.31
CA PRO A 49 -0.05 -31.85 -9.55
C PRO A 49 -1.08 -31.79 -8.41
N THR A 50 -1.46 -30.58 -8.02
CA THR A 50 -2.53 -30.36 -7.03
C THR A 50 -3.88 -30.19 -7.72
N LYS A 51 -4.98 -30.56 -7.04
CA LYS A 51 -6.35 -30.42 -7.55
C LYS A 51 -7.08 -29.29 -6.83
N LYS A 52 -7.75 -28.41 -7.58
CA LYS A 52 -8.62 -27.36 -7.05
C LYS A 52 -9.91 -27.98 -6.50
N ASN A 53 -10.52 -27.39 -5.48
CA ASN A 53 -11.93 -27.68 -5.15
C ASN A 53 -12.88 -26.94 -6.11
N VAL A 54 -14.16 -27.33 -6.10
CA VAL A 54 -15.20 -26.72 -6.96
C VAL A 54 -15.28 -25.20 -6.78
N ALA A 55 -15.17 -24.71 -5.54
CA ALA A 55 -15.24 -23.29 -5.23
C ALA A 55 -13.92 -22.52 -5.45
N GLY A 56 -12.83 -23.18 -5.87
CA GLY A 56 -11.51 -22.56 -6.07
C GLY A 56 -10.76 -22.13 -4.79
N SER A 57 -11.41 -22.14 -3.62
CA SER A 57 -10.84 -21.67 -2.35
C SER A 57 -9.66 -22.47 -1.80
N LYS A 58 -9.36 -23.66 -2.35
CA LYS A 58 -8.19 -24.46 -1.95
C LYS A 58 -7.68 -25.37 -3.06
N ARG A 59 -6.44 -25.83 -2.90
CA ARG A 59 -5.84 -26.91 -3.70
C ARG A 59 -5.36 -28.02 -2.80
N VAL A 60 -5.54 -29.27 -3.23
CA VAL A 60 -5.18 -30.46 -2.46
C VAL A 60 -4.22 -31.32 -3.27
N CYS A 61 -3.12 -31.74 -2.67
CA CYS A 61 -2.23 -32.72 -3.28
C CYS A 61 -2.80 -34.14 -3.10
N PRO A 62 -3.09 -34.89 -4.17
CA PRO A 62 -3.68 -36.23 -4.03
C PRO A 62 -2.77 -37.25 -3.35
N SER A 63 -1.44 -37.10 -3.48
CA SER A 63 -0.46 -38.08 -2.99
C SER A 63 -0.18 -37.98 -1.49
N ASN A 64 -0.11 -36.77 -0.94
CA ASN A 64 0.24 -36.54 0.47
C ASN A 64 -0.84 -35.80 1.28
N LYS A 65 -1.99 -35.49 0.65
CA LYS A 65 -3.15 -34.83 1.25
C LYS A 65 -2.91 -33.42 1.81
N ILE A 66 -1.76 -32.79 1.53
CA ILE A 66 -1.51 -31.40 1.92
C ILE A 66 -2.55 -30.49 1.24
N ILE A 67 -3.10 -29.57 2.04
CA ILE A 67 -4.04 -28.55 1.60
C ILE A 67 -3.29 -27.22 1.52
N TYR A 68 -3.41 -26.56 0.38
CA TYR A 68 -2.91 -25.22 0.12
C TYR A 68 -4.09 -24.25 0.05
N TYR A 69 -3.97 -23.13 0.75
CA TYR A 69 -4.92 -22.03 0.73
C TYR A 69 -4.30 -20.82 0.01
N PRO A 70 -5.12 -19.93 -0.59
CA PRO A 70 -4.66 -18.63 -1.05
C PRO A 70 -3.93 -17.88 0.06
N GLN A 71 -2.76 -17.33 -0.27
CA GLN A 71 -1.91 -16.61 0.69
C GLN A 71 -1.97 -15.11 0.43
N MET A 72 -1.88 -14.34 1.51
CA MET A 72 -1.69 -12.90 1.50
C MET A 72 -0.46 -12.59 2.34
N ALA A 73 0.51 -11.88 1.77
CA ALA A 73 1.64 -11.39 2.53
C ALA A 73 1.21 -10.16 3.36
N PRO A 74 1.43 -10.14 4.68
CA PRO A 74 1.17 -8.95 5.49
C PRO A 74 2.16 -7.83 5.13
N VAL A 75 1.63 -6.63 4.92
CA VAL A 75 2.41 -5.43 4.59
C VAL A 75 1.89 -4.30 5.46
N VAL A 76 2.76 -3.69 6.26
CA VAL A 76 2.41 -2.45 6.97
C VAL A 76 2.51 -1.28 6.01
N ILE A 77 1.58 -0.34 6.11
CA ILE A 77 1.67 0.95 5.43
C ILE A 77 1.43 2.06 6.44
N THR A 78 2.42 2.94 6.59
CA THR A 78 2.52 3.83 7.73
C THR A 78 2.64 5.28 7.28
N LEU A 79 1.68 6.10 7.72
CA LEU A 79 1.81 7.55 7.62
C LEU A 79 2.45 8.09 8.91
N VAL A 80 3.67 8.58 8.79
CA VAL A 80 4.45 9.13 9.91
C VAL A 80 4.19 10.62 10.04
N SER A 81 4.02 11.12 11.26
CA SER A 81 3.74 12.53 11.55
C SER A 81 4.58 13.04 12.73
N ASP A 82 5.07 14.27 12.63
CA ASP A 82 5.71 14.99 13.75
C ASP A 82 4.70 15.81 14.59
N GLY A 83 3.43 15.78 14.18
CA GLY A 83 2.32 16.52 14.80
C GLY A 83 1.85 17.73 13.97
N THR A 84 2.73 18.28 13.13
CA THR A 84 2.44 19.44 12.25
C THR A 84 2.58 19.12 10.77
N ARG A 85 3.45 18.16 10.44
CA ARG A 85 3.77 17.68 9.10
C ARG A 85 3.61 16.17 9.06
N CYS A 86 3.37 15.62 7.87
CA CYS A 86 3.50 14.19 7.62
C CYS A 86 4.66 13.90 6.68
N LEU A 87 5.26 12.73 6.85
CA LEU A 87 6.33 12.24 6.01
C LEU A 87 5.73 11.47 4.84
N LEU A 88 6.13 11.84 3.62
CA LEU A 88 5.80 11.07 2.42
C LEU A 88 7.10 10.73 1.68
N ALA A 89 7.10 9.58 1.04
CA ALA A 89 8.23 9.09 0.26
C ALA A 89 7.80 8.58 -1.12
N ARG A 90 8.80 8.37 -1.98
CA ARG A 90 8.63 7.75 -3.29
C ARG A 90 9.74 6.76 -3.58
N GLN A 91 9.37 5.68 -4.25
CA GLN A 91 10.31 4.74 -4.85
C GLN A 91 10.55 5.12 -6.32
N SER A 92 11.69 4.71 -6.87
CA SER A 92 12.04 4.96 -8.28
C SER A 92 11.05 4.36 -9.29
N SER A 93 10.36 3.28 -8.88
CA SER A 93 9.32 2.62 -9.67
C SER A 93 8.00 3.40 -9.74
N PHE A 94 7.80 4.39 -8.87
CA PHE A 94 6.56 5.16 -8.83
C PHE A 94 6.52 6.18 -9.96
N PRO A 95 5.32 6.47 -10.51
CA PRO A 95 5.17 7.58 -11.44
C PRO A 95 5.81 8.87 -10.91
N LYS A 96 6.44 9.65 -11.80
CA LYS A 96 7.14 10.88 -11.41
C LYS A 96 6.19 11.82 -10.65
N GLY A 97 6.66 12.33 -9.52
CA GLY A 97 5.90 13.23 -8.63
C GLY A 97 4.90 12.54 -7.71
N MET A 98 4.66 11.22 -7.81
CA MET A 98 3.81 10.52 -6.84
C MET A 98 4.58 10.28 -5.54
N TYR A 99 4.03 10.72 -4.41
CA TYR A 99 4.52 10.45 -3.06
C TYR A 99 3.44 9.74 -2.25
N SER A 100 3.84 8.86 -1.33
CA SER A 100 2.96 7.99 -0.55
C SER A 100 3.48 7.80 0.88
N ALA A 101 2.65 7.22 1.74
CA ALA A 101 3.08 6.64 3.01
C ALA A 101 4.16 5.55 2.80
N LEU A 102 4.99 5.32 3.83
CA LEU A 102 6.00 4.26 3.86
C LEU A 102 5.33 2.89 3.92
N ALA A 103 5.90 1.86 3.30
CA ALA A 103 5.30 0.54 3.33
C ALA A 103 6.33 -0.57 3.14
N GLY A 104 6.20 -1.63 3.95
CA GLY A 104 7.07 -2.79 3.85
C GLY A 104 6.46 -4.05 4.45
N PHE A 105 7.09 -5.18 4.14
CA PHE A 105 6.60 -6.50 4.50
C PHE A 105 6.86 -6.78 5.97
N CYS A 106 5.95 -7.49 6.63
CA CYS A 106 6.23 -8.01 7.97
C CYS A 106 7.12 -9.25 7.86
N ASP A 107 8.11 -9.34 8.74
CA ASP A 107 8.98 -10.51 8.84
C ASP A 107 8.37 -11.64 9.68
N ILE A 108 8.91 -12.85 9.52
CA ILE A 108 8.46 -14.01 10.29
C ILE A 108 8.80 -13.81 11.76
N GLY A 109 7.77 -13.90 12.62
CA GLY A 109 7.91 -13.72 14.06
C GLY A 109 7.76 -12.28 14.52
N GLU A 110 7.59 -11.34 13.60
CA GLU A 110 7.41 -9.93 13.88
C GLU A 110 5.93 -9.59 14.13
N THR A 111 5.67 -8.73 15.12
CA THR A 111 4.38 -8.06 15.31
C THR A 111 4.21 -6.92 14.29
N LEU A 112 2.98 -6.44 14.08
CA LEU A 112 2.75 -5.30 13.20
C LEU A 112 3.45 -4.04 13.72
N GLU A 113 3.47 -3.88 15.03
CA GLU A 113 4.10 -2.79 15.76
C GLU A 113 5.63 -2.79 15.58
N GLU A 114 6.26 -3.97 15.57
CA GLU A 114 7.69 -4.11 15.29
C GLU A 114 7.99 -3.82 13.82
N ALA A 115 7.19 -4.35 12.89
CA ALA A 115 7.34 -4.10 11.46
C ALA A 115 7.26 -2.61 11.13
N VAL A 116 6.30 -1.88 11.72
CA VAL A 116 6.22 -0.43 11.52
C VAL A 116 7.47 0.29 12.04
N ARG A 117 7.97 -0.08 13.22
CA ARG A 117 9.17 0.55 13.78
C ARG A 117 10.40 0.27 12.92
N ARG A 118 10.57 -0.98 12.51
CA ARG A 118 11.68 -1.41 11.66
C ARG A 118 11.66 -0.69 10.32
N GLU A 119 10.55 -0.74 9.58
CA GLU A 119 10.44 -0.11 8.26
C GLU A 119 10.67 1.41 8.31
N VAL A 120 10.12 2.10 9.32
CA VAL A 120 10.35 3.55 9.50
C VAL A 120 11.82 3.84 9.83
N ALA A 121 12.46 3.02 10.66
CA ALA A 121 13.88 3.18 10.98
C ALA A 121 14.78 2.87 9.78
N GLU A 122 14.49 1.81 9.02
CA GLU A 122 15.28 1.36 7.86
C GLU A 122 15.17 2.32 6.67
N GLU A 123 13.96 2.79 6.35
CA GLU A 123 13.74 3.62 5.16
C GLU A 123 14.14 5.09 5.37
N VAL A 124 13.90 5.63 6.57
CA VAL A 124 14.03 7.08 6.84
C VAL A 124 14.75 7.44 8.15
N GLY A 125 15.21 6.46 8.93
CA GLY A 125 16.04 6.69 10.12
C GLY A 125 15.30 7.27 11.33
N LEU A 126 13.95 7.18 11.37
CA LEU A 126 13.15 7.76 12.46
C LEU A 126 12.73 6.71 13.50
N GLU A 127 12.57 7.15 14.75
CA GLU A 127 12.06 6.31 15.85
C GLU A 127 10.57 6.62 16.12
N VAL A 128 9.72 5.59 16.08
CA VAL A 128 8.27 5.72 16.30
C VAL A 128 7.95 5.65 17.79
N GLU A 129 7.34 6.72 18.33
CA GLU A 129 6.85 6.78 19.71
C GLU A 129 5.50 6.09 19.88
N ARG A 130 4.55 6.44 19.02
CA ARG A 130 3.15 6.00 19.11
C ARG A 130 2.66 5.51 17.77
N LEU A 131 1.86 4.45 17.83
CA LEU A 131 1.26 3.80 16.68
C LEU A 131 -0.25 3.68 16.89
N HIS A 132 -1.03 3.88 15.84
CA HIS A 132 -2.46 3.60 15.82
C HIS A 132 -2.87 2.94 14.49
N TYR A 133 -3.48 1.75 14.58
CA TYR A 133 -4.12 1.09 13.45
C TYR A 133 -5.31 1.92 12.94
N SER A 134 -5.42 2.06 11.61
CA SER A 134 -6.53 2.74 10.94
C SER A 134 -7.43 1.75 10.21
N ALA A 135 -6.89 1.01 9.25
CA ALA A 135 -7.67 0.20 8.32
C ALA A 135 -6.84 -0.91 7.70
N SER A 136 -7.48 -1.79 6.92
CA SER A 136 -6.79 -2.76 6.08
C SER A 136 -7.41 -2.83 4.68
N GLN A 137 -6.58 -3.19 3.70
CA GLN A 137 -6.98 -3.33 2.32
C GLN A 137 -6.26 -4.51 1.69
N HIS A 138 -7.01 -5.41 1.04
CA HIS A 138 -6.41 -6.40 0.16
C HIS A 138 -5.85 -5.70 -1.09
N TRP A 139 -4.58 -5.97 -1.39
CA TRP A 139 -3.89 -5.41 -2.54
C TRP A 139 -3.41 -6.54 -3.45
N PRO A 140 -3.98 -6.71 -4.66
CA PRO A 140 -3.74 -7.89 -5.50
C PRO A 140 -2.51 -7.79 -6.41
N PHE A 141 -1.62 -6.78 -6.24
CA PHE A 141 -0.49 -6.52 -7.14
C PHE A 141 0.85 -6.21 -6.43
N PRO A 142 2.00 -6.65 -6.99
CA PRO A 142 2.15 -7.74 -7.95
C PRO A 142 1.92 -9.10 -7.29
N ASN A 143 2.03 -9.19 -5.97
CA ASN A 143 1.64 -10.34 -5.19
C ASN A 143 0.33 -10.02 -4.44
N SER A 144 -0.32 -11.05 -3.92
CA SER A 144 -1.48 -10.87 -3.05
C SER A 144 -0.99 -10.44 -1.67
N SER A 145 -1.27 -9.21 -1.27
CA SER A 145 -0.86 -8.64 0.01
C SER A 145 -2.05 -8.15 0.81
N LEU A 146 -1.95 -8.22 2.14
CA LEU A 146 -2.86 -7.54 3.05
C LEU A 146 -2.16 -6.29 3.55
N MET A 147 -2.58 -5.13 3.04
CA MET A 147 -2.09 -3.83 3.48
C MET A 147 -2.73 -3.49 4.81
N ILE A 148 -1.93 -3.16 5.81
CA ILE A 148 -2.35 -2.88 7.18
C ILE A 148 -1.91 -1.45 7.48
N ALA A 149 -2.88 -0.55 7.50
CA ALA A 149 -2.64 0.88 7.57
C ALA A 149 -2.53 1.38 8.99
N CYS A 150 -1.45 2.09 9.27
CA CYS A 150 -1.13 2.66 10.56
C CYS A 150 -0.81 4.16 10.44
N HIS A 151 -1.19 4.91 11.47
CA HIS A 151 -0.62 6.22 11.74
C HIS A 151 0.50 6.04 12.77
N ALA A 152 1.62 6.72 12.56
CA ALA A 152 2.74 6.74 13.50
C ALA A 152 3.10 8.18 13.87
N ALA A 153 3.48 8.39 15.13
CA ALA A 153 4.00 9.66 15.61
C ALA A 153 5.46 9.50 16.01
N VAL A 154 6.27 10.50 15.66
CA VAL A 154 7.68 10.65 16.08
C VAL A 154 7.80 11.85 17.01
N SER A 155 8.85 11.90 17.81
CA SER A 155 9.12 13.06 18.66
C SER A 155 9.37 14.31 17.80
N PRO A 156 8.77 15.48 18.11
CA PRO A 156 9.02 16.71 17.36
C PRO A 156 10.50 17.13 17.30
N GLY A 157 11.31 16.72 18.29
CA GLY A 157 12.75 16.96 18.33
C GLY A 157 13.62 15.95 17.56
N GLN A 158 13.03 14.88 17.01
CA GLN A 158 13.72 13.82 16.26
C GLN A 158 13.10 13.70 14.87
N THR A 159 13.26 14.75 14.05
CA THR A 159 12.65 14.84 12.70
C THR A 159 13.68 14.88 11.57
N GLU A 160 14.96 14.73 11.87
CA GLU A 160 16.01 14.58 10.86
C GLU A 160 15.88 13.22 10.18
N ILE A 161 15.59 13.22 8.88
CA ILE A 161 15.44 11.99 8.10
C ILE A 161 16.76 11.56 7.48
N GLN A 162 17.04 10.26 7.54
CA GLN A 162 18.15 9.62 6.86
C GLN A 162 17.59 8.64 5.83
N VAL A 163 17.44 9.13 4.60
CA VAL A 163 16.78 8.36 3.54
C VAL A 163 17.70 7.25 3.05
N ASN A 164 17.23 6.00 3.14
CA ASN A 164 17.89 4.86 2.52
C ASN A 164 17.66 4.88 0.99
N LEU A 165 18.63 5.45 0.28
CA LEU A 165 18.58 5.61 -1.18
C LEU A 165 18.65 4.28 -1.97
N ARG A 166 18.83 3.13 -1.30
CA ARG A 166 18.71 1.81 -1.95
C ARG A 166 17.24 1.43 -2.19
N GLU A 167 16.33 1.96 -1.38
CA GLU A 167 14.91 1.61 -1.40
C GLU A 167 14.05 2.79 -1.87
N LEU A 168 14.33 3.98 -1.35
CA LEU A 168 13.60 5.20 -1.68
C LEU A 168 14.38 6.09 -2.65
N GLU A 169 13.68 6.70 -3.60
CA GLU A 169 14.25 7.76 -4.44
C GLU A 169 14.28 9.08 -3.67
N ALA A 170 13.25 9.36 -2.86
CA ALA A 170 13.17 10.54 -2.01
C ALA A 170 12.15 10.36 -0.88
N ALA A 171 12.39 11.01 0.25
CA ALA A 171 11.42 11.23 1.31
C ALA A 171 11.52 12.68 1.80
N ALA A 172 10.40 13.26 2.21
CA ALA A 172 10.35 14.63 2.72
C ALA A 172 9.17 14.82 3.67
N TRP A 173 9.32 15.80 4.57
CA TRP A 173 8.21 16.30 5.38
C TRP A 173 7.34 17.24 4.55
N PHE A 174 6.03 17.03 4.59
CA PHE A 174 5.02 17.86 3.93
C PHE A 174 4.11 18.48 4.99
N SER A 175 3.92 19.79 4.88
CA SER A 175 3.01 20.54 5.75
C SER A 175 1.55 20.17 5.48
N HIS A 176 0.71 20.42 6.48
CA HIS A 176 -0.74 20.18 6.37
C HIS A 176 -1.35 20.90 5.15
N ASP A 177 -1.00 22.18 4.92
CA ASP A 177 -1.48 22.96 3.79
C ASP A 177 -1.08 22.38 2.43
N GLU A 178 0.15 21.89 2.29
CA GLU A 178 0.62 21.25 1.06
C GLU A 178 -0.17 19.99 0.74
N VAL A 179 -0.45 19.17 1.76
CA VAL A 179 -1.21 17.94 1.61
C VAL A 179 -2.69 18.23 1.32
N VAL A 180 -3.29 19.23 1.99
CA VAL A 180 -4.65 19.71 1.69
C VAL A 180 -4.76 20.19 0.24
N MET A 181 -3.79 20.97 -0.24
CA MET A 181 -3.75 21.41 -1.63
C MET A 181 -3.62 20.24 -2.60
N ALA A 182 -2.78 19.24 -2.27
CA ALA A 182 -2.61 18.05 -3.09
C ALA A 182 -3.88 17.17 -3.15
N LEU A 183 -4.60 16.99 -2.03
CA LEU A 183 -5.86 16.22 -1.97
C LEU A 183 -6.99 16.86 -2.77
N LYS A 184 -7.01 18.18 -2.90
CA LYS A 184 -8.03 18.92 -3.68
C LYS A 184 -7.87 18.77 -5.20
N ARG A 185 -6.75 18.25 -5.69
CA ARG A 185 -6.51 18.05 -7.13
C ARG A 185 -7.31 16.86 -7.65
N ASN A 186 -8.16 17.10 -8.66
CA ASN A 186 -9.04 16.07 -9.23
C ASN A 186 -8.36 15.16 -10.27
N ASP A 187 -7.19 15.51 -10.79
CA ASP A 187 -6.53 14.76 -11.86
C ASP A 187 -5.02 14.57 -11.58
N PRO A 188 -4.56 13.31 -11.40
CA PRO A 188 -3.14 13.01 -11.19
C PRO A 188 -2.31 13.02 -12.49
N TYR A 189 -2.95 13.13 -13.67
CA TYR A 189 -2.29 12.93 -14.97
C TYR A 189 -2.17 14.19 -15.82
N THR A 190 -2.76 15.32 -15.41
CA THR A 190 -2.63 16.56 -16.18
C THR A 190 -1.19 17.05 -16.08
N LYS A 191 -0.53 17.04 -17.26
CA LYS A 191 0.87 17.42 -17.52
C LYS A 191 1.38 18.50 -16.57
N GLN A 192 2.60 18.28 -16.08
CA GLN A 192 3.50 19.31 -15.55
C GLN A 192 3.35 20.61 -16.38
N GLN A 193 2.50 21.51 -15.92
CA GLN A 193 2.32 22.83 -16.47
C GLN A 193 2.54 23.76 -15.27
N ASN A 194 3.72 24.39 -15.28
CA ASN A 194 4.09 25.56 -14.50
C ASN A 194 4.24 25.38 -12.99
N GLY A 195 5.28 24.63 -12.60
CA GLY A 195 6.30 25.16 -11.68
C GLY A 195 5.95 25.47 -10.22
N THR A 196 4.73 25.25 -9.71
CA THR A 196 4.38 25.73 -8.36
C THR A 196 4.16 24.66 -7.30
N PHE A 197 3.92 23.37 -7.62
CA PHE A 197 3.90 22.30 -6.58
C PHE A 197 4.14 20.90 -7.19
N PRO A 198 5.29 20.24 -6.94
CA PRO A 198 5.81 19.18 -7.81
C PRO A 198 5.29 17.76 -7.52
N PHE A 199 4.37 17.58 -6.54
CA PHE A 199 3.92 16.26 -6.14
C PHE A 199 2.40 16.06 -6.27
N TRP A 200 2.02 14.78 -6.31
CA TRP A 200 0.64 14.31 -6.27
C TRP A 200 0.52 13.04 -5.43
N LEU A 201 -0.69 12.75 -4.98
CA LEU A 201 -0.98 11.71 -4.00
C LEU A 201 -1.59 10.47 -4.64
N PRO A 202 -1.52 9.29 -4.00
CA PRO A 202 -2.11 8.07 -4.54
C PRO A 202 -3.61 8.26 -4.83
N PRO A 203 -4.18 7.53 -5.79
CA PRO A 203 -5.59 7.65 -6.15
C PRO A 203 -6.51 7.26 -4.97
N LYS A 204 -7.75 7.77 -5.00
CA LYS A 204 -8.73 7.65 -3.90
C LYS A 204 -9.01 6.23 -3.40
N LEU A 205 -8.82 5.22 -4.27
CA LEU A 205 -9.02 3.81 -3.92
C LEU A 205 -7.83 3.19 -3.17
N ALA A 206 -6.66 3.82 -3.16
CA ALA A 206 -5.49 3.31 -2.45
C ALA A 206 -5.58 3.62 -0.95
N ILE A 207 -5.28 2.65 -0.09
CA ILE A 207 -5.28 2.85 1.37
C ILE A 207 -4.31 3.95 1.84
N ALA A 208 -3.24 4.21 1.08
CA ALA A 208 -2.35 5.34 1.31
C ALA A 208 -3.09 6.70 1.20
N HIS A 209 -3.98 6.85 0.21
CA HIS A 209 -4.81 8.06 0.09
C HIS A 209 -5.74 8.22 1.29
N GLN A 210 -6.32 7.12 1.76
CA GLN A 210 -7.17 7.12 2.95
C GLN A 210 -6.39 7.57 4.19
N LEU A 211 -5.19 7.03 4.45
CA LEU A 211 -4.35 7.46 5.57
C LEU A 211 -4.06 8.97 5.52
N ILE A 212 -3.67 9.47 4.34
CA ILE A 212 -3.33 10.88 4.15
C ILE A 212 -4.56 11.78 4.37
N LYS A 213 -5.71 11.36 3.85
CA LYS A 213 -6.98 12.05 4.08
C LYS A 213 -7.36 12.07 5.56
N GLU A 214 -7.27 10.94 6.24
CA GLU A 214 -7.56 10.83 7.67
C GLU A 214 -6.66 11.73 8.52
N TRP A 215 -5.37 11.85 8.17
CA TRP A 215 -4.45 12.74 8.87
C TRP A 215 -4.84 14.21 8.69
N VAL A 216 -5.26 14.61 7.49
CA VAL A 216 -5.76 15.97 7.23
C VAL A 216 -7.07 16.26 7.98
N GLU A 217 -7.98 15.29 8.03
CA GLU A 217 -9.32 15.45 8.62
C GLU A 217 -9.34 15.30 10.15
N LYS A 218 -8.31 14.69 10.75
CA LYS A 218 -8.20 14.60 12.21
C LYS A 218 -7.90 15.99 12.79
N PRO A 219 -8.67 16.48 13.77
CA PRO A 219 -8.32 17.69 14.48
C PRO A 219 -6.98 17.47 15.18
N THR A 220 -6.02 18.35 14.95
CA THR A 220 -4.77 18.41 15.73
C THR A 220 -5.16 18.48 17.19
N CYS A 221 -4.93 17.40 17.94
CA CYS A 221 -5.19 17.40 19.36
C CYS A 221 -4.34 18.51 19.96
N PRO A 222 -4.92 19.54 20.62
CA PRO A 222 -4.11 20.53 21.29
C PRO A 222 -3.26 19.79 22.32
N SER A 223 -1.97 20.10 22.35
CA SER A 223 -1.02 19.61 23.35
C SER A 223 -1.69 19.65 24.72
N LEU A 224 -1.85 18.49 25.36
CA LEU A 224 -2.29 18.44 26.75
C LEU A 224 -1.31 19.31 27.56
N PRO A 225 -1.80 20.31 28.33
CA PRO A 225 -0.93 21.09 29.18
C PRO A 225 -0.23 20.17 30.20
N ALA A 226 1.03 20.52 30.47
CA ALA A 226 1.97 19.81 31.35
C ALA A 226 1.45 19.55 32.77
#